data_AF-A0AA40G5V5-F1
#
_entry.id   AF-A0AA40G5V5-F1
#
_cell.length_a   1.000
_cell.length_b   1.000
_cell.length_c   1.000
_cell.angle_alpha   90.00
_cell.angle_beta   90.00
_cell.angle_gamma   90.00
#
_symmetry.space_group_name_H-M   'P 1'
#
loop_
_entity.id
_entity.type
_entity.pdbx_description
1 polymer ?
#
loop_
_entity_poly.entity_id
_entity_poly.type
_entity_poly.pdbx_seq_one_letter_code
_entity_poly.pdbx_strand_id
1 'polypeptide(L)'
;MQKSEININRPVDYEEYVNLSIQWSRLLLKHLCLWPYSSPISRLKQYLHRLMNIICYTILSTPFIFCSTFIYFEVDDIYSKLKQSGPLIFSTTAITKYYFMVVHKADISECVEQIKWDWKNTTNDRDREIMIANANFGRKLVMVCIFFMYSGFVFYNVVIPFSVGRITAEDANITFIPLIFPFTSYVADARYSPLNEIVFSLQVLASYLMHSVASAACSLAAVLAVHTCGQMQVLMNCLRHMIDGRSDMNERVDGRIADIVSQHVRVLKYVTIYRFITAFSFIRCYLLTLEFNFFRASLSFLPLRR
;
A
#
# COMPACT_ATOMS: atom_id res chain seq x y z
N MET A 1 29.37 -5.21 37.11
CA MET A 1 29.73 -5.01 35.68
C MET A 1 29.94 -6.39 35.08
N GLN A 2 28.86 -7.02 34.61
CA GLN A 2 28.86 -8.39 34.11
C GLN A 2 28.54 -8.32 32.62
N LYS A 3 29.55 -8.60 31.80
CA LYS A 3 29.43 -8.68 30.34
C LYS A 3 28.37 -9.73 30.01
N SER A 4 27.28 -9.32 29.39
CA SER A 4 26.33 -10.25 28.79
C SER A 4 26.99 -10.90 27.58
N GLU A 5 27.46 -12.12 27.74
CA GLU A 5 27.83 -13.00 26.63
C GLU A 5 26.58 -13.20 25.76
N ILE A 6 26.62 -12.63 24.56
CA ILE A 6 25.67 -12.92 23.50
C ILE A 6 25.92 -14.39 23.14
N ASN A 7 24.95 -15.24 23.43
CA ASN A 7 25.00 -16.66 23.12
C ASN A 7 24.93 -16.84 21.59
N ILE A 8 26.07 -17.16 20.96
CA ILE A 8 26.29 -17.28 19.52
C ILE A 8 25.63 -18.54 18.92
N ASN A 9 25.01 -19.41 19.73
CA ASN A 9 24.51 -20.73 19.30
C ASN A 9 22.98 -20.89 19.31
N ARG A 10 22.19 -19.81 19.22
CA ARG A 10 20.81 -19.98 18.73
C ARG A 10 20.87 -20.07 17.21
N PRO A 11 20.35 -21.12 16.56
CA PRO A 11 20.12 -21.05 15.12
C PRO A 11 19.22 -19.84 14.91
N VAL A 12 19.77 -18.76 14.35
CA VAL A 12 18.96 -17.57 14.10
C VAL A 12 17.95 -17.99 13.07
N ASP A 13 16.70 -18.08 13.51
CA ASP A 13 15.63 -18.54 12.68
C ASP A 13 15.45 -17.53 11.55
N TYR A 14 15.67 -17.96 10.31
CA TYR A 14 15.50 -17.10 9.15
C TYR A 14 14.08 -16.51 9.08
N GLU A 15 13.11 -17.12 9.78
CA GLU A 15 11.77 -16.57 9.98
C GLU A 15 11.76 -15.21 10.68
N GLU A 16 12.68 -14.96 11.62
CA GLU A 16 12.82 -13.65 12.28
C GLU A 16 13.23 -12.58 11.27
N TYR A 17 14.19 -12.90 10.38
CA TYR A 17 14.62 -11.99 9.33
C TYR A 17 13.56 -11.77 8.25
N VAL A 18 12.83 -12.83 7.88
CA VAL A 18 11.65 -12.70 7.01
C VAL A 18 10.64 -11.76 7.67
N ASN A 19 10.33 -11.95 8.95
CA ASN A 19 9.43 -11.07 9.68
C ASN A 19 9.93 -9.63 9.68
N LEU A 20 11.23 -9.39 9.89
CA LEU A 20 11.83 -8.07 9.82
C LEU A 20 11.56 -7.37 8.48
N SER A 21 11.67 -8.09 7.36
CA SER A 21 11.44 -7.55 6.02
C SER A 21 9.96 -7.26 5.70
N ILE A 22 9.04 -8.16 6.08
CA ILE A 22 7.65 -8.15 5.54
C ILE A 22 6.55 -7.90 6.59
N GLN A 23 6.85 -7.76 7.88
CA GLN A 23 5.84 -7.71 8.96
C GLN A 23 4.69 -6.72 8.69
N TRP A 24 5.01 -5.47 8.38
CA TRP A 24 4.02 -4.41 8.19
C TRP A 24 3.23 -4.59 6.89
N SER A 25 3.90 -4.89 5.77
CA SER A 25 3.23 -5.16 4.49
C SER A 25 2.30 -6.37 4.60
N ARG A 26 2.71 -7.40 5.36
CA ARG A 26 1.87 -8.56 5.67
C ARG A 26 0.64 -8.20 6.48
N LEU A 27 0.77 -7.35 7.49
CA LEU A 27 -0.36 -6.90 8.31
C LEU A 27 -1.41 -6.18 7.44
N LEU A 28 -0.97 -5.23 6.61
CA LEU A 28 -1.85 -4.47 5.71
C LEU A 28 -2.56 -5.38 4.69
N LEU A 29 -1.81 -6.29 4.05
CA LEU A 29 -2.37 -7.24 3.10
C LEU A 29 -3.35 -8.23 3.75
N LYS A 30 -3.09 -8.66 4.99
CA LYS A 30 -4.03 -9.50 5.74
C LYS A 30 -5.32 -8.75 6.05
N HIS A 31 -5.21 -7.49 6.50
CA HIS A 31 -6.36 -6.63 6.74
C HIS A 31 -7.24 -6.48 5.48
N LEU A 32 -6.63 -6.40 4.30
CA LEU A 32 -7.34 -6.32 3.02
C LEU A 32 -7.78 -7.69 2.44
N CYS A 33 -7.55 -8.81 3.15
CA CYS A 33 -7.75 -10.18 2.64
C CYS A 33 -6.94 -10.51 1.37
N LEU A 34 -5.88 -9.76 1.10
CA LEU A 34 -4.98 -9.90 -0.05
C LEU A 34 -3.75 -10.76 0.25
N TRP A 35 -3.47 -11.09 1.52
CA TRP A 35 -2.31 -11.89 1.87
C TRP A 35 -2.33 -13.26 1.14
N PRO A 36 -1.22 -13.65 0.50
CA PRO A 36 -1.12 -14.94 -0.15
C PRO A 36 -1.05 -16.05 0.91
N TYR A 37 -1.95 -17.02 0.81
CA TYR A 37 -1.95 -18.20 1.68
C TYR A 37 -1.24 -19.35 0.97
N SER A 38 -0.42 -20.08 1.71
CA SER A 38 0.16 -21.34 1.26
C SER A 38 -0.97 -22.36 1.03
N SER A 39 -0.98 -22.96 -0.16
CA SER A 39 -1.93 -24.02 -0.58
C SER A 39 -1.79 -25.29 0.29
N PRO A 40 -2.84 -26.12 0.50
CA PRO A 40 -4.21 -26.01 -0.02
C PRO A 40 -5.18 -25.28 0.90
N ILE A 41 -5.99 -24.39 0.31
CA ILE A 41 -7.04 -23.64 0.99
C ILE A 41 -8.37 -24.40 0.84
N SER A 42 -9.13 -24.57 1.93
CA SER A 42 -10.45 -25.22 1.87
C SER A 42 -11.43 -24.45 0.95
N ARG A 43 -12.39 -25.16 0.35
CA ARG A 43 -13.42 -24.54 -0.53
C ARG A 43 -14.16 -23.39 0.15
N LEU A 44 -14.46 -23.53 1.45
CA LEU A 44 -15.09 -22.48 2.26
C LEU A 44 -14.22 -21.20 2.31
N LYS A 45 -12.91 -21.34 2.57
CA LYS A 45 -11.99 -20.19 2.64
C LYS A 45 -11.85 -19.50 1.28
N GLN A 46 -11.90 -20.22 0.16
CA GLN A 46 -11.92 -19.62 -1.17
C GLN A 46 -13.20 -18.80 -1.42
N TYR A 47 -14.35 -19.35 -1.04
CA TYR A 47 -15.63 -18.64 -1.14
C TYR A 47 -15.63 -17.35 -0.29
N LEU A 48 -15.18 -17.44 0.97
CA LEU A 48 -15.06 -16.27 1.86
C LEU A 48 -14.13 -15.20 1.28
N HIS A 49 -12.99 -15.57 0.70
CA HIS A 49 -12.11 -14.60 0.03
C HIS A 49 -12.78 -13.90 -1.15
N ARG A 50 -13.52 -14.64 -1.99
CA ARG A 50 -14.26 -14.03 -3.10
C ARG A 50 -15.33 -13.07 -2.60
N LEU A 51 -16.08 -13.46 -1.56
CA LEU A 51 -17.08 -12.60 -0.94
C LEU A 51 -16.46 -11.32 -0.37
N MET A 52 -15.35 -11.44 0.37
CA MET A 52 -14.64 -10.27 0.92
C MET A 52 -14.12 -9.35 -0.18
N ASN A 53 -13.61 -9.90 -1.27
CA ASN A 53 -13.18 -9.09 -2.41
C ASN A 53 -14.35 -8.33 -3.04
N ILE A 54 -15.51 -8.98 -3.23
CA ILE A 54 -16.72 -8.33 -3.75
C ILE A 54 -17.15 -7.18 -2.83
N ILE A 55 -17.20 -7.43 -1.51
CA ILE A 55 -17.54 -6.41 -0.51
C ILE A 55 -16.56 -5.23 -0.58
N CYS A 56 -15.25 -5.49 -0.65
CA CYS A 56 -14.23 -4.44 -0.77
C CYS A 56 -14.41 -3.62 -2.05
N TYR A 57 -14.69 -4.27 -3.20
CA TYR A 57 -14.96 -3.56 -4.46
C TYR A 57 -16.20 -2.68 -4.36
N THR A 58 -17.29 -3.17 -3.77
CA THR A 58 -18.52 -2.39 -3.60
C THR A 58 -18.30 -1.18 -2.71
N ILE A 59 -17.56 -1.34 -1.61
CA ILE A 59 -17.22 -0.22 -0.72
C ILE A 59 -16.32 0.79 -1.44
N LEU A 60 -15.29 0.33 -2.17
CA LEU A 60 -14.37 1.19 -2.92
C LEU A 60 -15.03 1.93 -4.09
N SER A 61 -16.05 1.34 -4.73
CA SER A 61 -16.77 1.97 -5.84
C SER A 61 -17.79 3.01 -5.38
N THR A 62 -18.19 3.00 -4.11
CA THR A 62 -19.22 3.88 -3.58
C THR A 62 -18.88 5.38 -3.75
N PRO A 63 -17.68 5.88 -3.35
CA PRO A 63 -17.32 7.28 -3.57
C PRO A 63 -17.28 7.68 -5.05
N PHE A 64 -16.82 6.77 -5.93
CA PHE A 64 -16.80 7.01 -7.37
C PHE A 64 -18.21 7.19 -7.91
N ILE A 65 -19.15 6.33 -7.51
CA ILE A 65 -20.56 6.41 -7.92
C ILE A 65 -21.17 7.72 -7.43
N PHE A 66 -21.01 8.05 -6.14
CA PHE A 66 -21.57 9.28 -5.57
C PHE A 66 -21.04 10.55 -6.23
N CYS A 67 -19.72 10.64 -6.45
CA CYS A 67 -19.14 11.79 -7.13
C CYS A 67 -19.60 11.89 -8.60
N SER A 68 -19.69 10.76 -9.29
CA SER A 68 -20.09 10.72 -10.71
C SER A 68 -21.55 11.13 -10.89
N THR A 69 -22.45 10.64 -10.04
CA THR A 69 -23.87 11.00 -10.10
C THR A 69 -24.07 12.48 -9.72
N PHE A 70 -23.37 12.97 -8.70
CA PHE A 70 -23.39 14.40 -8.35
C PHE A 70 -22.94 15.29 -9.51
N ILE A 71 -21.83 14.96 -10.16
CA ILE A 71 -21.34 15.72 -11.32
C ILE A 71 -22.35 15.68 -12.48
N TYR A 72 -23.01 14.54 -12.70
CA TYR A 72 -23.95 14.39 -13.80
C TYR A 72 -25.25 15.16 -13.57
N PHE A 73 -25.80 15.17 -12.35
CA PHE A 73 -27.12 15.74 -12.06
C PHE A 73 -27.10 17.18 -11.54
N GLU A 74 -26.05 17.60 -10.83
CA GLU A 74 -26.06 18.87 -10.08
C GLU A 74 -24.98 19.86 -10.52
N VAL A 75 -24.06 19.44 -11.38
CA VAL A 75 -22.98 20.30 -11.82
C VAL A 75 -23.13 20.59 -13.31
N ASP A 76 -23.49 21.82 -13.65
CA ASP A 76 -23.53 22.27 -15.05
C ASP A 76 -22.19 22.87 -15.49
N ASP A 77 -21.58 23.67 -14.61
CA ASP A 77 -20.37 24.45 -14.87
C ASP A 77 -19.09 23.61 -14.97
N ILE A 78 -18.26 23.91 -15.99
CA ILE A 78 -17.02 23.19 -16.29
C ILE A 78 -15.98 23.37 -15.18
N TYR A 79 -15.90 24.56 -14.57
CA TYR A 79 -14.94 24.81 -13.49
C TYR A 79 -15.28 24.00 -12.23
N SER A 80 -16.56 23.89 -11.91
CA SER A 80 -17.07 23.07 -10.82
C SER A 80 -16.90 21.57 -11.08
N LYS A 81 -17.04 21.12 -12.34
CA LYS A 81 -16.68 19.74 -12.75
C LYS A 81 -15.20 19.46 -12.57
N LEU A 82 -14.35 20.40 -12.97
CA LEU A 82 -12.90 20.29 -12.81
C LEU A 82 -12.52 20.22 -11.33
N LYS A 83 -13.20 20.98 -10.46
CA LYS A 83 -13.01 20.89 -9.01
C LYS A 83 -13.38 19.50 -8.47
N GLN A 84 -14.39 18.83 -9.00
CA GLN A 84 -14.77 17.48 -8.57
C GLN A 84 -13.92 16.35 -9.20
N SER A 85 -12.95 16.68 -10.06
CA SER A 85 -12.04 15.69 -10.64
C SER A 85 -11.13 15.01 -9.61
N GLY A 86 -10.74 15.72 -8.54
CA GLY A 86 -9.85 15.19 -7.50
C GLY A 86 -10.39 13.93 -6.82
N PRO A 87 -11.58 13.99 -6.19
CA PRO A 87 -12.21 12.81 -5.57
C PRO A 87 -12.45 11.64 -6.53
N LEU A 88 -12.81 11.91 -7.79
CA LEU A 88 -12.98 10.88 -8.81
C LEU A 88 -11.67 10.18 -9.13
N ILE A 89 -10.62 10.94 -9.41
CA ILE A 89 -9.28 10.42 -9.68
C ILE A 89 -8.77 9.60 -8.48
N PHE A 90 -9.00 10.10 -7.27
CA PHE A 90 -8.63 9.40 -6.04
C PHE A 90 -9.33 8.04 -5.94
N SER A 91 -10.64 8.03 -6.19
CA SER A 91 -11.50 6.83 -6.20
C SER A 91 -11.10 5.82 -7.26
N THR A 92 -11.01 6.25 -8.51
CA THR A 92 -10.58 5.39 -9.63
C THR A 92 -9.24 4.74 -9.33
N THR A 93 -8.28 5.51 -8.83
CA THR A 93 -6.95 4.94 -8.59
C THR A 93 -6.92 3.97 -7.42
N ALA A 94 -7.74 4.15 -6.37
CA ALA A 94 -7.85 3.18 -5.30
C ALA A 94 -8.45 1.85 -5.81
N ILE A 95 -9.51 1.93 -6.64
CA ILE A 95 -10.12 0.77 -7.30
C ILE A 95 -9.10 0.04 -8.18
N THR A 96 -8.37 0.78 -9.02
CA THR A 96 -7.33 0.22 -9.90
C THR A 96 -6.24 -0.46 -9.09
N LYS A 97 -5.71 0.17 -8.03
CA LYS A 97 -4.69 -0.44 -7.16
C LYS A 97 -5.19 -1.74 -6.53
N TYR A 98 -6.41 -1.73 -5.99
CA TYR A 98 -7.01 -2.93 -5.41
C TYR A 98 -7.15 -4.04 -6.46
N TYR A 99 -7.61 -3.71 -7.66
CA TYR A 99 -7.72 -4.64 -8.78
C TYR A 99 -6.38 -5.29 -9.14
N PHE A 100 -5.33 -4.50 -9.31
CA PHE A 100 -4.00 -5.04 -9.60
C PHE A 100 -3.51 -5.96 -8.48
N MET A 101 -3.71 -5.61 -7.21
CA MET A 101 -3.30 -6.48 -6.10
C MET A 101 -4.08 -7.80 -6.05
N VAL A 102 -5.36 -7.81 -6.45
CA VAL A 102 -6.17 -9.03 -6.55
C VAL A 102 -5.70 -9.90 -7.70
N VAL A 103 -5.49 -9.33 -8.89
CA VAL A 103 -5.06 -10.07 -10.10
C VAL A 103 -3.66 -10.64 -9.91
N HIS A 104 -2.73 -9.86 -9.37
CA HIS A 104 -1.34 -10.25 -9.16
C HIS A 104 -1.08 -10.92 -7.81
N LYS A 105 -2.12 -11.47 -7.15
CA LYS A 105 -1.96 -12.13 -5.86
C LYS A 105 -0.98 -13.31 -5.91
N ALA A 106 -0.94 -14.03 -7.04
CA ALA A 106 0.03 -15.12 -7.27
C ALA A 106 1.46 -14.59 -7.34
N ASP A 107 1.68 -13.50 -8.09
CA ASP A 107 3.00 -12.87 -8.22
C ASP A 107 3.48 -12.29 -6.88
N ILE A 108 2.58 -11.69 -6.09
CA ILE A 108 2.88 -11.24 -4.73
C ILE A 108 3.31 -12.42 -3.85
N SER A 109 2.66 -13.59 -4.01
CA SER A 109 3.06 -14.82 -3.32
C SER A 109 4.45 -15.26 -3.73
N GLU A 110 4.74 -15.31 -5.03
CA GLU A 110 6.08 -15.66 -5.55
C GLU A 110 7.12 -14.68 -5.00
N CYS A 111 6.80 -13.39 -4.92
CA CYS A 111 7.70 -12.40 -4.36
C CYS A 111 8.03 -12.65 -2.88
N VAL A 112 7.02 -13.03 -2.07
CA VAL A 112 7.20 -13.35 -0.65
C VAL A 112 7.99 -14.64 -0.47
N GLU A 113 7.73 -15.66 -1.29
CA GLU A 113 8.50 -16.91 -1.24
C GLU A 113 9.96 -16.70 -1.67
N GLN A 114 10.21 -15.82 -2.65
CA GLN A 114 11.57 -15.44 -3.02
C GLN A 114 12.31 -14.75 -1.86
N ILE A 115 11.67 -13.82 -1.15
CA ILE A 115 12.27 -13.17 0.05
C ILE A 115 12.63 -14.22 1.10
N LYS A 116 11.73 -15.18 1.36
CA LYS A 116 12.00 -16.30 2.30
C LYS A 116 13.17 -17.15 1.84
N TRP A 117 13.20 -17.49 0.56
CA TRP A 117 14.27 -18.27 -0.03
C TRP A 117 15.60 -17.53 0.09
N ASP A 118 15.66 -16.24 -0.21
CA ASP A 118 16.88 -15.44 -0.10
C ASP A 118 17.40 -15.42 1.35
N TRP A 119 16.53 -15.19 2.33
CA TRP A 119 16.91 -15.23 3.75
C TRP A 119 17.42 -16.60 4.20
N LYS A 120 16.77 -17.67 3.73
CA LYS A 120 17.16 -19.04 4.06
C LYS A 120 18.53 -19.42 3.46
N ASN A 121 18.85 -18.93 2.27
CA ASN A 121 20.08 -19.28 1.55
C ASN A 121 21.25 -18.30 1.80
N THR A 122 21.06 -17.28 2.62
CA THR A 122 22.13 -16.35 2.99
C THR A 122 22.98 -16.94 4.12
N THR A 123 24.08 -17.58 3.74
CA THR A 123 25.02 -18.26 4.65
C THR A 123 26.16 -17.36 5.11
N ASN A 124 26.61 -16.42 4.29
CA ASN A 124 27.70 -15.50 4.63
C ASN A 124 27.23 -14.40 5.60
N ASP A 125 27.97 -14.19 6.69
CA ASP A 125 27.63 -13.19 7.71
C ASP A 125 27.61 -11.75 7.17
N ARG A 126 28.55 -11.39 6.29
CA ARG A 126 28.61 -10.06 5.70
C ARG A 126 27.43 -9.79 4.76
N ASP A 127 27.02 -10.80 3.99
CA ASP A 127 25.83 -10.69 3.15
C ASP A 127 24.56 -10.57 4.00
N ARG A 128 24.50 -11.31 5.11
CA ARG A 128 23.41 -11.22 6.09
C ARG A 128 23.32 -9.84 6.71
N GLU A 129 24.44 -9.25 7.12
CA GLU A 129 24.50 -7.88 7.63
C GLU A 129 23.97 -6.86 6.61
N ILE A 130 24.38 -7.01 5.34
CA ILE A 130 23.87 -6.18 4.23
C ILE A 130 22.34 -6.31 4.12
N MET A 131 21.81 -7.54 4.13
CA MET A 131 20.38 -7.77 4.04
C MET A 131 19.62 -7.22 5.26
N ILE A 132 20.15 -7.37 6.48
CA ILE A 132 19.55 -6.82 7.71
C ILE A 132 19.51 -5.29 7.66
N ALA A 133 20.59 -4.65 7.21
CA ALA A 133 20.64 -3.19 7.06
C ALA A 133 19.57 -2.69 6.09
N ASN A 134 19.44 -3.34 4.93
CA ASN A 134 18.40 -3.04 3.96
C ASN A 134 17.00 -3.31 4.53
N ALA A 135 16.76 -4.45 5.18
CA ALA A 135 15.47 -4.77 5.79
C ALA A 135 15.03 -3.74 6.84
N ASN A 136 15.96 -3.28 7.69
CA ASN A 136 15.69 -2.20 8.65
C ASN A 136 15.35 -0.87 7.96
N PHE A 137 16.06 -0.53 6.88
CA PHE A 137 15.75 0.65 6.08
C PHE A 137 14.36 0.55 5.43
N GLY A 138 14.05 -0.59 4.82
CA GLY A 138 12.75 -0.88 4.24
C GLY A 138 11.62 -0.80 5.27
N ARG A 139 11.82 -1.35 6.47
CA ARG A 139 10.86 -1.24 7.58
C ARG A 139 10.56 0.21 7.95
N LYS A 140 11.59 1.07 8.03
CA LYS A 140 11.43 2.50 8.29
C LYS A 140 10.65 3.18 7.16
N LEU A 141 10.98 2.89 5.89
CA LEU A 141 10.23 3.43 4.74
C LEU A 141 8.75 3.02 4.77
N VAL A 142 8.44 1.76 5.10
CA VAL A 142 7.06 1.28 5.22
C VAL A 142 6.32 2.03 6.33
N MET A 143 6.94 2.21 7.51
CA MET A 143 6.33 2.97 8.60
C MET A 143 6.04 4.43 8.20
N VAL A 144 6.95 5.04 7.44
CA VAL A 144 6.74 6.38 6.87
C VAL A 144 5.59 6.40 5.85
N CYS A 145 5.52 5.44 4.91
CA CYS A 145 4.37 5.30 3.99
C CYS A 145 3.05 5.23 4.77
N ILE A 146 2.96 4.36 5.77
CA ILE A 146 1.75 4.14 6.57
C ILE A 146 1.37 5.43 7.30
N PHE A 147 2.33 6.08 7.97
CA PHE A 147 2.09 7.32 8.70
C PHE A 147 1.51 8.40 7.80
N PHE A 148 2.12 8.69 6.65
CA PHE A 148 1.65 9.72 5.73
C PHE A 148 0.27 9.42 5.13
N MET A 149 0.00 8.15 4.78
CA MET A 149 -1.30 7.75 4.23
C MET A 149 -2.40 7.89 5.28
N TYR A 150 -2.20 7.36 6.49
CA TYR A 150 -3.21 7.45 7.55
C TYR A 150 -3.35 8.85 8.15
N SER A 151 -2.30 9.68 8.13
CA SER A 151 -2.43 11.09 8.53
C SER A 151 -3.38 11.85 7.58
N GLY A 152 -3.31 11.55 6.28
CA GLY A 152 -4.26 12.10 5.30
C GLY A 152 -5.69 11.66 5.61
N PHE A 153 -5.90 10.37 5.88
CA PHE A 153 -7.20 9.86 6.30
C PHE A 153 -7.75 10.58 7.54
N VAL A 154 -6.98 10.64 8.62
CA VAL A 154 -7.39 11.29 9.88
C VAL A 154 -7.69 12.77 9.66
N PHE A 155 -6.85 13.48 8.92
CA PHE A 155 -7.04 14.90 8.66
C PHE A 155 -8.35 15.17 7.91
N TYR A 156 -8.59 14.47 6.79
CA TYR A 156 -9.74 14.72 5.93
C TYR A 156 -11.06 14.15 6.45
N ASN A 157 -11.03 13.02 7.15
CA ASN A 157 -12.24 12.29 7.53
C ASN A 157 -12.62 12.49 9.00
N VAL A 158 -11.69 12.98 9.82
CA VAL A 158 -11.92 13.22 11.24
C VAL A 158 -11.71 14.70 11.57
N VAL A 159 -10.52 15.25 11.37
CA VAL A 159 -10.20 16.61 11.83
C VAL A 159 -11.10 17.66 11.16
N ILE A 160 -11.22 17.66 9.84
CA ILE A 160 -12.04 18.65 9.13
C ILE A 160 -13.54 18.54 9.50
N PRO A 161 -14.20 17.37 9.39
CA PRO A 161 -15.64 17.27 9.72
C PRO A 161 -15.95 17.62 11.17
N PHE A 162 -15.12 17.21 12.13
CA PHE A 162 -15.31 17.55 13.54
C PHE A 162 -15.05 19.03 13.84
N SER A 163 -14.12 19.68 13.12
CA SER A 163 -13.85 21.11 13.28
C SER A 163 -14.96 21.98 12.70
N VAL A 164 -15.58 21.55 11.61
CA VAL A 164 -16.74 22.23 10.99
C VAL A 164 -18.01 21.99 11.80
N GLY A 165 -18.16 20.80 12.39
CA GLY A 165 -19.37 20.41 13.10
C GLY A 165 -20.57 20.18 12.18
N ARG A 166 -21.78 20.14 12.75
CA ARG A 166 -23.02 20.08 11.95
C ARG A 166 -23.28 21.44 11.31
N ILE A 167 -23.68 21.44 10.04
CA ILE A 167 -24.01 22.64 9.27
C ILE A 167 -25.53 22.79 9.24
N THR A 168 -26.03 24.02 9.36
CA THR A 168 -27.47 24.33 9.24
C THR A 168 -27.78 24.64 7.78
N ALA A 169 -28.80 24.00 7.22
CA ALA A 169 -29.31 24.35 5.90
C ALA A 169 -30.10 25.67 5.99
N GLU A 170 -29.81 26.64 5.12
CA GLU A 170 -30.46 27.96 5.17
C GLU A 170 -31.94 27.91 4.74
N ASP A 171 -32.28 26.94 3.91
CA ASP A 171 -33.61 26.72 3.31
C ASP A 171 -34.55 25.90 4.20
N ALA A 172 -34.01 25.09 5.11
CA ALA A 172 -34.78 24.28 6.04
C ALA A 172 -34.02 24.26 7.37
N ASN A 173 -34.65 24.68 8.47
CA ASN A 173 -34.09 24.76 9.84
C ASN A 173 -33.64 23.38 10.38
N ILE A 174 -32.65 22.78 9.73
CA ILE A 174 -32.20 21.40 9.80
C ILE A 174 -30.69 21.42 9.83
N THR A 175 -30.12 20.63 10.73
CA THR A 175 -28.67 20.51 10.90
C THR A 175 -28.19 19.12 10.53
N PHE A 176 -27.12 19.02 9.73
CA PHE A 176 -26.61 17.75 9.21
C PHE A 176 -25.08 17.67 9.25
N ILE A 177 -24.52 16.46 9.19
CA ILE A 177 -23.07 16.23 9.13
C ILE A 177 -22.62 16.43 7.67
N PRO A 178 -21.60 17.28 7.42
CA PRO A 178 -21.06 17.44 6.07
C PRO A 178 -20.47 16.14 5.56
N LEU A 179 -20.84 15.76 4.33
CA LEU A 179 -20.34 14.57 3.67
C LEU A 179 -18.92 14.80 3.13
N ILE A 180 -18.09 13.76 3.16
CA ILE A 180 -16.69 13.78 2.71
C ILE A 180 -16.63 13.84 1.17
N PHE A 181 -17.51 13.07 0.53
CA PHE A 181 -17.71 13.05 -0.91
C PHE A 181 -19.08 13.65 -1.25
N PRO A 182 -19.20 14.37 -2.38
CA PRO A 182 -20.47 14.89 -2.86
C PRO A 182 -21.51 13.76 -3.01
N PHE A 183 -22.76 14.07 -2.65
CA PHE A 183 -23.89 13.16 -2.79
C PHE A 183 -25.06 13.96 -3.35
N THR A 184 -25.68 13.46 -4.43
CA THR A 184 -26.76 14.18 -5.11
C THR A 184 -28.09 14.08 -4.37
N SER A 185 -28.70 15.23 -4.14
CA SER A 185 -30.08 15.43 -3.70
C SER A 185 -31.13 14.87 -4.66
N TYR A 186 -30.78 14.70 -5.95
CA TYR A 186 -31.68 14.13 -6.96
C TYR A 186 -32.07 12.68 -6.65
N VAL A 187 -31.14 11.88 -6.10
CA VAL A 187 -31.43 10.49 -5.70
C VAL A 187 -32.11 10.46 -4.34
N ALA A 188 -31.56 11.17 -3.37
CA ALA A 188 -32.13 11.32 -2.03
C ALA A 188 -31.50 12.53 -1.32
N ASP A 189 -32.27 13.20 -0.47
CA ASP A 189 -31.73 14.33 0.29
C ASP A 189 -30.99 13.85 1.55
N ALA A 190 -29.67 13.73 1.45
CA ALA A 190 -28.80 13.29 2.54
C ALA A 190 -28.61 14.33 3.66
N ARG A 191 -29.36 15.45 3.67
CA ARG A 191 -29.43 16.37 4.82
C ARG A 191 -30.34 15.83 5.94
N TYR A 192 -31.27 14.93 5.61
CA TYR A 192 -32.22 14.39 6.59
C TYR A 192 -31.69 13.13 7.27
N SER A 193 -32.01 12.99 8.56
CA SER A 193 -31.75 11.76 9.34
C SER A 193 -32.79 10.69 9.01
N PRO A 194 -32.45 9.39 8.94
CA PRO A 194 -31.14 8.78 9.27
C PRO A 194 -30.16 8.70 8.08
N LEU A 195 -30.54 9.19 6.91
CA LEU A 195 -29.75 9.02 5.68
C LEU A 195 -28.39 9.69 5.78
N ASN A 196 -28.33 10.90 6.37
CA ASN A 196 -27.08 11.62 6.58
C ASN A 196 -26.03 10.79 7.33
N GLU A 197 -26.41 10.20 8.47
CA GLU A 197 -25.51 9.41 9.30
C GLU A 197 -25.04 8.13 8.58
N ILE A 198 -25.94 7.48 7.81
CA ILE A 198 -25.63 6.26 7.06
C ILE A 198 -24.63 6.56 5.93
N VAL A 199 -24.89 7.58 5.11
CA VAL A 199 -24.03 7.95 3.97
C VAL A 199 -22.66 8.41 4.48
N PHE A 200 -22.63 9.23 5.53
CA PHE A 200 -21.38 9.66 6.15
C PHE A 200 -20.54 8.47 6.63
N SER A 201 -21.16 7.53 7.36
CA SER A 201 -20.47 6.33 7.88
C SER A 201 -19.92 5.46 6.74
N LEU A 202 -20.68 5.29 5.66
CA LEU A 202 -20.26 4.54 4.48
C LEU A 202 -19.07 5.21 3.77
N GLN A 203 -19.09 6.55 3.65
CA GLN A 203 -17.98 7.30 3.06
C GLN A 203 -16.71 7.24 3.91
N VAL A 204 -16.81 7.30 5.24
CA VAL A 204 -15.67 7.10 6.15
C VAL A 204 -15.07 5.71 5.97
N LEU A 205 -15.91 4.67 5.91
CA LEU A 205 -15.46 3.30 5.69
C LEU A 205 -14.78 3.13 4.34
N ALA A 206 -15.35 3.70 3.27
CA ALA A 206 -14.75 3.67 1.94
C ALA A 206 -13.40 4.37 1.93
N SER A 207 -13.31 5.57 2.51
CA SER A 207 -12.08 6.35 2.63
C SER A 207 -11.00 5.58 3.41
N TYR A 208 -11.36 4.95 4.53
CA TYR A 208 -10.44 4.10 5.29
C TYR A 208 -9.89 2.95 4.42
N LEU A 209 -10.75 2.29 3.66
CA LEU A 209 -10.35 1.19 2.78
C LEU A 209 -9.43 1.68 1.66
N MET A 210 -9.71 2.83 1.05
CA MET A 210 -8.86 3.45 0.02
C MET A 210 -7.45 3.75 0.54
N HIS A 211 -7.33 4.36 1.73
CA HIS A 211 -6.03 4.63 2.35
C HIS A 211 -5.30 3.35 2.77
N SER A 212 -6.04 2.31 3.19
CA SER A 212 -5.49 0.99 3.49
C SER A 212 -4.89 0.33 2.23
N VAL A 213 -5.61 0.38 1.10
CA VAL A 213 -5.12 -0.11 -0.21
C VAL A 213 -3.89 0.67 -0.66
N ALA A 214 -3.89 1.99 -0.55
CA ALA A 214 -2.75 2.82 -0.89
C ALA A 214 -1.52 2.49 -0.04
N SER A 215 -1.71 2.32 1.27
CA SER A 215 -0.66 1.93 2.22
C SER A 215 -0.11 0.54 1.91
N ALA A 216 -0.97 -0.43 1.63
CA ALA A 216 -0.56 -1.79 1.29
C ALA A 216 0.29 -1.81 0.00
N ALA A 217 -0.14 -1.11 -1.05
CA ALA A 217 0.62 -0.98 -2.30
C ALA A 217 1.97 -0.29 -2.09
N CYS A 218 2.02 0.84 -1.36
CA CYS A 218 3.27 1.55 -1.03
C CYS A 218 4.23 0.64 -0.24
N SER A 219 3.71 -0.03 0.79
CA SER A 219 4.49 -0.90 1.66
C SER A 219 5.07 -2.10 0.92
N LEU A 220 4.30 -2.70 0.01
CA LEU A 220 4.77 -3.80 -0.82
C LEU A 220 5.88 -3.30 -1.75
N ALA A 221 5.65 -2.20 -2.47
CA ALA A 221 6.65 -1.61 -3.36
C ALA A 221 7.96 -1.29 -2.63
N ALA A 222 7.89 -0.66 -1.45
CA ALA A 222 9.05 -0.33 -0.63
C ALA A 222 9.84 -1.58 -0.21
N VAL A 223 9.15 -2.61 0.29
CA VAL A 223 9.81 -3.87 0.71
C VAL A 223 10.49 -4.56 -0.47
N LEU A 224 9.79 -4.72 -1.60
CA LEU A 224 10.35 -5.40 -2.77
C LEU A 224 11.54 -4.63 -3.36
N ALA A 225 11.44 -3.30 -3.46
CA ALA A 225 12.52 -2.46 -3.96
C ALA A 225 13.75 -2.55 -3.05
N VAL A 226 13.58 -2.38 -1.73
CA VAL A 226 14.70 -2.41 -0.79
C VAL A 226 15.32 -3.80 -0.67
N HIS A 227 14.51 -4.86 -0.69
CA HIS A 227 15.02 -6.24 -0.73
C HIS A 227 15.87 -6.50 -1.98
N THR A 228 15.40 -6.03 -3.14
CA THR A 228 16.15 -6.10 -4.40
C THR A 228 17.47 -5.33 -4.31
N CYS A 229 17.46 -4.12 -3.73
CA CYS A 229 18.68 -3.35 -3.49
C CYS A 229 19.67 -4.11 -2.58
N GLY A 230 19.16 -4.81 -1.56
CA GLY A 230 19.96 -5.70 -0.72
C GLY A 230 20.57 -6.86 -1.50
N GLN A 231 19.77 -7.56 -2.31
CA GLN A 231 20.26 -8.65 -3.18
C GLN A 231 21.32 -8.18 -4.18
N MET A 232 21.17 -6.98 -4.75
CA MET A 232 22.19 -6.41 -5.63
C MET A 232 23.49 -6.09 -4.87
N GLN A 233 23.41 -5.58 -3.64
CA GLN A 233 24.60 -5.35 -2.81
C GLN A 233 25.30 -6.66 -2.42
N VAL A 234 24.55 -7.71 -2.13
CA VAL A 234 25.08 -9.06 -1.92
C VAL A 234 25.80 -9.55 -3.19
N LEU A 235 25.16 -9.43 -4.35
CA LEU A 235 25.78 -9.79 -5.63
C LEU A 235 27.08 -9.01 -5.90
N MET A 236 27.10 -7.71 -5.59
CA MET A 236 28.32 -6.90 -5.69
C MET A 236 29.41 -7.36 -4.72
N ASN A 237 29.04 -7.76 -3.50
CA ASN A 237 29.98 -8.35 -2.55
C ASN A 237 30.53 -9.68 -3.05
N CYS A 238 29.70 -10.49 -3.71
CA CYS A 238 30.12 -11.73 -4.36
C CYS A 238 31.14 -11.45 -5.48
N LEU A 239 30.85 -10.49 -6.37
CA LEU A 239 31.73 -10.09 -7.47
C LEU A 239 33.12 -9.66 -6.98
N ARG A 240 33.21 -8.96 -5.83
CA ARG A 240 34.50 -8.56 -5.25
C ARG A 240 35.39 -9.74 -4.85
N HIS A 241 34.79 -10.88 -4.52
CA HIS A 241 35.50 -12.11 -4.13
C HIS A 241 35.51 -13.13 -5.28
N MET A 242 35.24 -12.70 -6.52
CA MET A 242 35.20 -13.59 -7.68
C MET A 242 36.54 -14.26 -7.96
N ILE A 243 37.66 -13.57 -7.75
CA ILE A 243 39.02 -14.09 -8.00
C ILE A 243 39.54 -14.81 -6.75
N ASP A 244 39.57 -14.13 -5.62
CA ASP A 244 40.18 -14.63 -4.37
C ASP A 244 39.32 -15.70 -3.67
N GLY A 245 38.01 -15.68 -3.92
CA GLY A 245 37.06 -16.62 -3.32
C GLY A 245 36.66 -16.23 -1.91
N ARG A 246 35.60 -16.88 -1.41
CA ARG A 246 35.19 -16.86 0.00
C ARG A 246 34.65 -18.23 0.37
N SER A 247 34.59 -18.54 1.66
CA SER A 247 34.28 -19.88 2.18
C SER A 247 32.90 -20.44 1.77
N ASP A 248 31.94 -19.58 1.47
CA ASP A 248 30.58 -19.95 1.08
C ASP A 248 30.36 -19.96 -0.44
N MET A 249 31.43 -19.80 -1.23
CA MET A 249 31.41 -19.84 -2.70
C MET A 249 31.99 -21.13 -3.25
N ASN A 250 31.71 -21.38 -4.54
CA ASN A 250 32.36 -22.44 -5.29
C ASN A 250 33.90 -22.25 -5.32
N GLU A 251 34.64 -23.34 -5.18
CA GLU A 251 36.10 -23.31 -5.23
C GLU A 251 36.61 -22.84 -6.61
N ARG A 252 35.94 -23.29 -7.69
CA ARG A 252 36.32 -22.96 -9.07
C ARG A 252 35.80 -21.58 -9.46
N VAL A 253 36.64 -20.80 -10.16
CA VAL A 253 36.25 -19.48 -10.70
C VAL A 253 35.06 -19.60 -11.63
N ASP A 254 35.04 -20.58 -12.54
CA ASP A 254 33.92 -20.80 -13.46
C ASP A 254 32.60 -21.10 -12.73
N GLY A 255 32.68 -21.86 -11.62
CA GLY A 255 31.54 -22.13 -10.75
C GLY A 255 31.03 -20.86 -10.07
N ARG A 256 31.93 -20.02 -9.55
CA ARG A 256 31.59 -18.72 -8.97
C ARG A 256 30.92 -17.80 -9.98
N ILE A 257 31.43 -17.75 -11.20
CA ILE A 257 30.81 -16.97 -12.29
C ILE A 257 29.41 -17.48 -12.57
N ALA A 258 29.23 -18.80 -12.68
CA ALA A 258 27.92 -19.41 -12.91
C ALA A 258 26.91 -19.08 -11.79
N ASP A 259 27.33 -19.16 -10.52
CA ASP A 259 26.49 -18.83 -9.36
C ASP A 259 26.08 -17.35 -9.35
N ILE A 260 27.04 -16.45 -9.60
CA ILE A 260 26.80 -15.00 -9.69
C ILE A 260 25.85 -14.67 -10.83
N VAL A 261 26.05 -15.23 -12.02
CA VAL A 261 25.15 -15.01 -13.17
C VAL A 261 23.75 -15.54 -12.88
N SER A 262 23.64 -16.73 -12.28
CA SER A 262 22.36 -17.31 -11.85
C SER A 262 21.62 -16.42 -10.85
N GLN A 263 22.33 -15.90 -9.85
CA GLN A 263 21.77 -14.95 -8.89
C GLN A 263 21.34 -13.64 -9.57
N HIS A 264 22.16 -13.10 -10.47
CA HIS A 264 21.83 -11.88 -11.21
C HIS A 264 20.56 -12.03 -12.06
N VAL A 265 20.45 -13.13 -12.82
CA VAL A 265 19.26 -13.44 -13.64
C VAL A 265 18.02 -13.59 -12.75
N ARG A 266 18.16 -14.22 -11.57
CA ARG A 266 17.05 -14.34 -10.61
C ARG A 266 16.57 -12.99 -10.10
N VAL A 267 17.50 -12.11 -9.74
CA VAL A 267 17.18 -10.73 -9.34
C VAL A 267 16.48 -9.98 -10.48
N LEU A 268 16.95 -10.10 -11.72
CA LEU A 268 16.30 -9.47 -12.89
C LEU A 268 14.89 -10.01 -13.16
N LYS A 269 14.68 -11.33 -13.04
CA LYS A 269 13.35 -11.95 -13.17
C LYS A 269 12.41 -11.39 -12.11
N TYR A 270 12.87 -11.32 -10.85
CA TYR A 270 12.12 -10.76 -9.74
C TYR A 270 11.77 -9.28 -9.96
N VAL A 271 12.74 -8.48 -10.42
CA VAL A 271 12.54 -7.08 -10.80
C VAL A 271 11.48 -6.92 -11.85
N THR A 272 11.45 -7.80 -12.85
CA THR A 272 10.45 -7.76 -13.92
C THR A 272 9.04 -8.03 -13.37
N ILE A 273 8.90 -9.06 -12.51
CA ILE A 273 7.64 -9.43 -11.88
C ILE A 273 7.10 -8.26 -11.04
N TYR A 274 7.89 -7.71 -10.11
CA TYR A 274 7.38 -6.63 -9.29
C TYR A 274 7.33 -5.28 -10.01
N ARG A 275 8.14 -5.01 -11.04
CA ARG A 275 7.95 -3.81 -11.87
C ARG A 275 6.59 -3.80 -12.55
N PHE A 276 6.07 -4.95 -12.96
CA PHE A 276 4.70 -5.02 -13.47
C PHE A 276 3.67 -4.66 -12.40
N ILE A 277 3.85 -5.18 -11.17
CA ILE A 277 3.01 -4.88 -10.00
C ILE A 277 3.12 -3.41 -9.56
N THR A 278 4.32 -2.82 -9.63
CA THR A 278 4.64 -1.49 -9.08
C THR A 278 4.59 -0.37 -10.12
N ALA A 279 4.68 -0.65 -11.43
CA ALA A 279 4.57 0.35 -12.49
C ALA A 279 3.23 1.10 -12.41
N PHE A 280 2.14 0.41 -12.07
CA PHE A 280 0.83 1.02 -11.84
C PHE A 280 0.71 1.71 -10.46
N SER A 281 1.59 1.40 -9.51
CA SER A 281 1.74 2.17 -8.28
C SER A 281 2.46 3.50 -8.51
N PHE A 282 3.39 3.55 -9.48
CA PHE A 282 4.28 4.70 -9.78
C PHE A 282 3.83 5.61 -10.94
N ILE A 283 2.90 5.18 -11.80
CA ILE A 283 2.14 6.10 -12.69
C ILE A 283 1.45 7.23 -11.88
N ARG A 284 1.45 7.11 -10.54
CA ARG A 284 0.92 8.09 -9.60
C ARG A 284 1.94 8.96 -8.85
N CYS A 285 3.23 9.00 -9.17
CA CYS A 285 4.06 10.11 -8.66
C CYS A 285 3.61 11.46 -9.27
N TYR A 286 3.19 11.46 -10.54
CA TYR A 286 2.61 12.63 -11.20
C TYR A 286 1.24 13.03 -10.63
N LEU A 287 0.46 12.05 -10.17
CA LEU A 287 -0.83 12.25 -9.55
C LEU A 287 -0.73 12.58 -8.05
N LEU A 288 0.33 12.18 -7.33
CA LEU A 288 0.66 12.73 -6.02
C LEU A 288 0.93 14.25 -6.11
N THR A 289 1.55 14.72 -7.20
CA THR A 289 1.67 16.16 -7.48
C THR A 289 0.30 16.81 -7.74
N LEU A 290 -0.63 16.11 -8.39
CA LEU A 290 -2.00 16.59 -8.59
C LEU A 290 -2.84 16.53 -7.29
N GLU A 291 -2.65 15.52 -6.45
CA GLU A 291 -3.27 15.40 -5.12
C GLU A 291 -2.72 16.47 -4.16
N PHE A 292 -1.43 16.80 -4.22
CA PHE A 292 -0.83 17.92 -3.48
C PHE A 292 -1.24 19.29 -4.04
N ASN A 293 -1.38 19.43 -5.35
CA ASN A 293 -1.90 20.66 -5.95
C ASN A 293 -3.40 20.85 -5.65
N PHE A 294 -4.14 19.76 -5.54
CA PHE A 294 -5.54 19.74 -5.10
C PHE A 294 -5.66 19.96 -3.57
N PHE A 295 -4.73 19.43 -2.77
CA PHE A 295 -4.55 19.72 -1.35
C PHE A 295 -4.39 21.24 -1.13
N ARG A 296 -3.54 21.89 -1.93
CA ARG A 296 -3.36 23.35 -1.91
C ARG A 296 -4.62 24.12 -2.35
N ALA A 297 -5.31 23.66 -3.40
CA ALA A 297 -6.55 24.28 -3.86
C ALA A 297 -7.72 24.12 -2.87
N SER A 298 -7.79 22.99 -2.16
CA SER A 298 -8.84 22.75 -1.16
C SER A 298 -8.62 23.57 0.12
N LEU A 299 -7.36 23.76 0.52
CA LEU A 299 -6.97 24.62 1.64
C LEU A 299 -7.14 26.12 1.34
N SER A 300 -7.02 26.56 0.09
CA SER A 300 -7.23 27.97 -0.29
C SER A 300 -8.69 28.42 -0.28
N PHE A 301 -9.65 27.50 -0.08
CA PHE A 301 -11.09 27.79 -0.11
C PHE A 301 -11.87 27.27 1.10
N LEU A 302 -11.19 26.79 2.16
CA LEU A 302 -11.81 26.83 3.49
C LEU A 302 -12.14 28.30 3.76
N PRO A 303 -13.41 28.66 4.04
CA PRO A 303 -13.73 30.03 4.39
C PRO A 303 -12.95 30.32 5.68
N LEU A 304 -11.85 31.06 5.53
CA LEU A 304 -11.26 31.78 6.64
C LEU A 304 -12.37 32.69 7.12
N ARG A 305 -13.03 32.26 8.19
CA ARG A 305 -14.04 32.99 8.92
C ARG A 305 -13.51 34.40 9.18
N ARG A 306 -14.01 35.37 8.42
CA ARG A 306 -14.07 36.77 8.77
C ARG A 306 -15.49 37.22 8.57
#